data_AF-A0AAN6WWL4-F1
#
_entry.id   AF-A0AAN6WWL4-F1
#
_cell.length_a   1.000
_cell.length_b   1.000
_cell.length_c   1.000
_cell.angle_alpha   90.00
_cell.angle_beta   90.00
_cell.angle_gamma   90.00
#
_symmetry.space_group_name_H-M   'P 1'
#
loop_
_entity.id
_entity.type
_entity.pdbx_description
1 polymer ?
#
loop_
_entity_poly.entity_id
_entity_poly.type
_entity_poly.pdbx_seq_one_letter_code
_entity_poly.pdbx_strand_id
1 'polypeptide(L)'
;MSEIAMAIIGAQYKTGSDNDGVAQSTLSKFLTFSSNPPSFFEWASVTDGQGYYSISALAYWPSRTAYETWAAESGFQEWWQALNPEECRNGWFLEVFFPPMDRFETLFNTNQTPEGCAHMKESMSGEVQEHGYWGSMRDRLPAAQTASLGGISATTTAEDVQPESSDMTSRNRVSIPGKKNLAVIRSGQDWLDTSPQERTLYLETMGTK
;
A
#
# COMPACT_ATOMS: atom_id res chain seq x y z
N MET A 1 17.87 9.97 1.77
CA MET A 1 16.85 9.20 1.03
C MET A 1 16.05 10.18 0.18
N SER A 2 15.92 9.99 -1.14
CA SER A 2 15.22 10.94 -2.04
C SER A 2 13.72 10.65 -2.17
N GLU A 3 13.39 9.37 -2.30
CA GLU A 3 12.04 8.83 -2.35
C GLU A 3 12.07 7.40 -1.80
N ILE A 4 10.95 6.92 -1.27
CA ILE A 4 10.75 5.52 -0.90
C ILE A 4 9.85 4.84 -1.92
N ALA A 5 9.81 3.51 -1.95
CA ALA A 5 8.78 2.79 -2.70
C ALA A 5 7.83 2.08 -1.75
N MET A 6 6.54 2.21 -2.00
CA MET A 6 5.47 1.45 -1.37
C MET A 6 4.72 0.69 -2.45
N ALA A 7 4.53 -0.61 -2.28
CA ALA A 7 3.71 -1.40 -3.19
C ALA A 7 2.61 -2.13 -2.42
N ILE A 8 1.41 -2.11 -2.97
CA ILE A 8 0.30 -2.99 -2.58
C ILE A 8 0.14 -4.01 -3.71
N ILE A 9 0.45 -5.26 -3.41
CA ILE A 9 0.41 -6.35 -4.39
C ILE A 9 -0.63 -7.35 -3.91
N GLY A 10 -1.68 -7.56 -4.68
CA GLY A 10 -2.83 -8.30 -4.20
C GLY A 10 -3.53 -9.17 -5.22
N ALA A 11 -4.30 -10.12 -4.67
CA ALA A 11 -5.21 -10.98 -5.40
C ALA A 11 -6.64 -10.73 -4.90
N GLN A 12 -7.58 -10.58 -5.84
CA GLN A 12 -8.99 -10.41 -5.58
C GLN A 12 -9.78 -11.64 -6.04
N TYR A 13 -10.66 -12.10 -5.17
CA TYR A 13 -11.50 -13.29 -5.32
C TYR A 13 -12.96 -12.90 -5.25
N LYS A 14 -13.83 -13.73 -5.82
CA LYS A 14 -15.28 -13.50 -5.72
C LYS A 14 -15.76 -13.60 -4.28
N THR A 15 -15.19 -14.49 -3.48
CA THR A 15 -15.48 -14.65 -2.05
C THR A 15 -14.24 -15.10 -1.29
N GLY A 16 -14.25 -14.97 0.05
CA GLY A 16 -13.17 -15.47 0.90
C GLY A 16 -12.95 -16.98 0.84
N SER A 17 -14.00 -17.76 0.51
CA SER A 17 -13.88 -19.21 0.33
C SER A 17 -13.12 -19.63 -0.94
N ASP A 18 -12.99 -18.72 -1.91
CA ASP A 18 -12.22 -18.99 -3.13
C ASP A 18 -10.71 -18.78 -2.94
N ASN A 19 -10.29 -18.19 -1.81
CA ASN A 19 -8.89 -18.01 -1.46
C ASN A 19 -8.27 -19.35 -1.04
N ASP A 20 -7.51 -19.96 -1.96
CA ASP A 20 -6.80 -21.22 -1.77
C ASP A 20 -5.36 -21.05 -1.25
N GLY A 21 -4.95 -19.82 -0.94
CA GLY A 21 -3.61 -19.48 -0.45
C GLY A 21 -2.51 -19.48 -1.53
N VAL A 22 -2.82 -19.84 -2.78
CA VAL A 22 -1.83 -19.88 -3.88
C VAL A 22 -1.30 -18.49 -4.17
N ALA A 23 -2.15 -17.46 -4.12
CA ALA A 23 -1.71 -16.08 -4.37
C ALA A 23 -0.71 -15.61 -3.30
N GLN A 24 -1.02 -15.82 -2.02
CA GLN A 24 -0.13 -15.46 -0.92
C GLN A 24 1.21 -16.21 -1.02
N SER A 25 1.17 -17.52 -1.29
CA SER A 25 2.38 -18.33 -1.50
C SER A 25 3.22 -17.83 -2.68
N THR A 26 2.57 -17.46 -3.80
CA THR A 26 3.24 -16.94 -5.00
C THR A 26 3.93 -15.62 -4.71
N LEU A 27 3.21 -14.67 -4.11
CA LEU A 27 3.76 -13.37 -3.74
C LEU A 27 4.86 -13.48 -2.67
N SER A 28 4.71 -14.36 -1.68
CA SER A 28 5.75 -14.62 -0.68
C SER A 28 7.08 -15.05 -1.32
N LYS A 29 7.07 -15.87 -2.37
CA LYS A 29 8.31 -16.27 -3.08
C LYS A 29 9.09 -15.06 -3.59
N PHE A 30 8.40 -14.05 -4.13
CA PHE A 30 9.03 -12.82 -4.62
C PHE A 30 9.43 -11.90 -3.45
N LEU A 31 8.54 -11.70 -2.47
CA LEU A 31 8.77 -10.79 -1.35
C LEU A 31 9.87 -11.27 -0.40
N THR A 32 10.16 -12.57 -0.37
CA THR A 32 11.28 -13.14 0.41
C THR A 32 12.49 -13.50 -0.46
N PHE A 33 12.54 -13.01 -1.71
CA PHE A 33 13.70 -13.21 -2.57
C PHE A 33 14.94 -12.57 -1.95
N SER A 34 16.08 -13.27 -1.95
CA SER A 34 17.24 -12.88 -1.16
C SER A 34 17.96 -11.61 -1.66
N SER A 35 17.80 -11.27 -2.94
CA SER A 35 18.39 -10.04 -3.50
C SER A 35 17.37 -8.92 -3.45
N ASN A 36 17.70 -7.84 -2.75
CA ASN A 36 16.87 -6.63 -2.64
C ASN A 36 15.41 -6.86 -2.19
N PRO A 37 15.11 -7.72 -1.19
CA PRO A 37 13.73 -7.84 -0.70
C PRO A 37 13.21 -6.49 -0.19
N PRO A 38 11.88 -6.31 -0.10
CA PRO A 38 11.34 -5.21 0.68
C PRO A 38 11.95 -5.22 2.08
N SER A 39 12.28 -4.04 2.61
CA SER A 39 12.77 -3.91 3.98
C SER A 39 11.75 -4.39 5.00
N PHE A 40 10.47 -4.26 4.66
CA PHE A 40 9.37 -4.80 5.43
C PHE A 40 8.17 -5.03 4.52
N PHE A 41 7.41 -6.08 4.82
CA PHE A 41 6.08 -6.26 4.27
C PHE A 41 5.17 -6.94 5.28
N GLU A 42 3.87 -6.75 5.11
CA GLU A 42 2.84 -7.41 5.90
C GLU A 42 1.63 -7.76 5.05
N TRP A 43 0.75 -8.58 5.60
CA TRP A 43 -0.45 -9.05 4.94
C TRP A 43 -1.68 -8.34 5.50
N ALA A 44 -2.56 -7.91 4.59
CA ALA A 44 -3.90 -7.46 4.90
C ALA A 44 -4.93 -8.21 4.06
N SER A 45 -6.16 -8.29 4.57
CA SER A 45 -7.29 -8.79 3.80
C SER A 45 -8.52 -7.95 4.05
N VAL A 46 -9.37 -7.82 3.02
CA VAL A 46 -10.61 -7.04 3.08
C VAL A 46 -11.66 -7.69 2.19
N THR A 47 -12.92 -7.68 2.64
CA THR A 47 -14.06 -7.90 1.74
C THR A 47 -14.67 -6.54 1.43
N ASP A 48 -14.69 -6.17 0.15
CA ASP A 48 -15.20 -4.86 -0.26
C ASP A 48 -16.74 -4.78 -0.22
N GLY A 49 -17.28 -3.59 -0.47
CA GLY A 49 -18.73 -3.36 -0.48
C GLY A 49 -19.49 -4.13 -1.57
N GLN A 50 -18.78 -4.70 -2.55
CA GLN A 50 -19.35 -5.53 -3.60
C GLN A 50 -19.24 -7.03 -3.27
N GLY A 51 -18.68 -7.38 -2.11
CA GLY A 51 -18.53 -8.76 -1.62
C GLY A 51 -17.28 -9.48 -2.13
N TYR A 52 -16.40 -8.80 -2.87
CA TYR A 52 -15.14 -9.40 -3.34
C TYR A 52 -14.12 -9.42 -2.21
N TYR A 53 -13.43 -10.54 -2.06
CA TYR A 53 -12.39 -10.71 -1.05
C TYR A 53 -11.02 -10.46 -1.66
N SER A 54 -10.25 -9.56 -1.07
CA SER A 54 -8.86 -9.28 -1.46
C SER A 54 -7.90 -9.67 -0.34
N ILE A 55 -6.77 -10.27 -0.72
CA ILE A 55 -5.59 -10.44 0.13
C ILE A 55 -4.42 -9.70 -0.53
N SER A 56 -3.64 -8.97 0.26
CA SER A 56 -2.60 -8.10 -0.26
C SER A 56 -1.39 -8.03 0.64
N ALA A 57 -0.21 -7.98 0.01
CA ALA A 57 1.02 -7.61 0.67
C ALA A 57 1.21 -6.09 0.56
N LEU A 58 1.45 -5.43 1.69
CA LEU A 58 1.88 -4.03 1.75
C LEU A 58 3.39 -4.05 1.99
N ALA A 59 4.17 -3.66 1.00
CA ALA A 59 5.62 -3.81 0.99
C ALA A 59 6.34 -2.47 0.80
N TYR A 60 7.50 -2.34 1.44
CA TYR A 60 8.26 -1.10 1.54
C TYR A 60 9.72 -1.30 1.14
N TRP A 61 10.24 -0.44 0.25
CA TRP A 61 11.65 -0.39 -0.13
C TRP A 61 12.25 0.99 0.14
N PRO A 62 13.56 1.05 0.46
CA PRO A 62 14.23 2.29 0.83
C PRO A 62 14.41 3.26 -0.35
N SER A 63 14.17 2.80 -1.58
CA SER A 63 14.21 3.63 -2.78
C SER A 63 13.43 3.00 -3.92
N ARG A 64 13.08 3.82 -4.92
CA ARG A 64 12.57 3.37 -6.20
C ARG A 64 13.51 2.38 -6.88
N THR A 65 14.81 2.67 -6.90
CA THR A 65 15.81 1.77 -7.50
C THR A 65 15.82 0.40 -6.82
N ALA A 66 15.71 0.33 -5.49
CA ALA A 66 15.64 -0.94 -4.78
C ALA A 66 14.42 -1.77 -5.20
N TYR A 67 13.26 -1.13 -5.36
CA TYR A 67 12.06 -1.78 -5.89
C TYR A 67 12.24 -2.25 -7.35
N GLU A 68 12.80 -1.42 -8.22
CA GLU A 68 13.00 -1.77 -9.64
C GLU A 68 14.00 -2.91 -9.80
N THR A 69 15.10 -2.90 -9.03
CA THR A 69 16.07 -4.00 -8.99
C THR A 69 15.44 -5.28 -8.46
N TRP A 70 14.67 -5.20 -7.37
CA TRP A 70 13.92 -6.35 -6.85
C TRP A 70 12.96 -6.93 -7.88
N ALA A 71 12.17 -6.07 -8.53
CA ALA A 71 11.14 -6.49 -9.47
C ALA A 71 11.77 -7.24 -10.66
N ALA A 72 12.92 -6.79 -11.14
CA ALA A 72 13.68 -7.45 -12.19
C ALA A 72 14.35 -8.75 -11.72
N GLU A 73 15.14 -8.71 -10.63
CA GLU A 73 15.97 -9.84 -10.19
C GLU A 73 15.17 -10.99 -9.57
N SER A 74 14.04 -10.70 -8.92
CA SER A 74 13.17 -11.72 -8.33
C SER A 74 12.33 -12.48 -9.37
N GLY A 75 12.28 -11.99 -10.62
CA GLY A 75 11.36 -12.48 -11.65
C GLY A 75 9.92 -11.98 -11.46
N PHE A 76 9.65 -11.12 -10.48
CA PHE A 76 8.31 -10.56 -10.25
C PHE A 76 7.78 -9.79 -11.46
N GLN A 77 8.62 -8.94 -12.08
CA GLN A 77 8.22 -8.15 -13.23
C GLN A 77 7.86 -9.03 -14.43
N GLU A 78 8.66 -10.05 -14.71
CA GLU A 78 8.40 -11.02 -15.78
C GLU A 78 7.10 -11.78 -15.50
N TRP A 79 6.93 -12.30 -14.29
CA TRP A 79 5.70 -12.96 -13.86
C TRP A 79 4.47 -12.06 -14.02
N TRP A 80 4.55 -10.81 -13.55
CA TRP A 80 3.45 -9.84 -13.61
C TRP A 80 3.04 -9.54 -15.06
N GLN A 81 4.02 -9.38 -15.95
CA GLN A 81 3.81 -9.15 -17.39
C GLN A 81 3.29 -10.40 -18.12
N ALA A 82 3.60 -11.60 -17.62
CA ALA A 82 3.17 -12.86 -18.20
C ALA A 82 1.74 -13.28 -17.81
N LEU A 83 1.12 -12.67 -16.78
CA LEU A 83 -0.26 -13.00 -16.39
C LEU A 83 -1.24 -12.88 -17.57
N ASN A 84 -2.04 -13.91 -17.81
CA ASN A 84 -3.13 -13.83 -18.77
C ASN A 84 -4.45 -13.68 -17.98
N PRO A 85 -5.14 -12.52 -18.04
CA PRO A 85 -6.38 -12.30 -17.30
C PRO A 85 -7.45 -13.37 -17.56
N GLU A 86 -7.51 -13.92 -18.78
CA GLU A 86 -8.46 -14.97 -19.15
C GLU A 86 -8.17 -16.32 -18.48
N GLU A 87 -6.90 -16.62 -18.22
CA GLU A 87 -6.47 -17.87 -17.59
C GLU A 87 -6.38 -17.78 -16.06
N CYS A 88 -6.31 -16.56 -15.52
CA CYS A 88 -6.22 -16.34 -14.09
C CYS A 88 -7.52 -16.76 -13.37
N ARG A 89 -7.38 -17.52 -12.28
CA ARG A 89 -8.52 -17.93 -11.44
C ARG A 89 -9.08 -16.79 -10.60
N ASN A 90 -8.24 -15.82 -10.27
CA ASN A 90 -8.52 -14.64 -9.46
C ASN A 90 -8.08 -13.37 -10.21
N GLY A 91 -8.58 -12.21 -9.78
CA GLY A 91 -8.05 -10.92 -10.20
C GLY A 91 -6.70 -10.65 -9.54
N TRP A 92 -5.82 -9.93 -10.23
CA TRP A 92 -4.54 -9.48 -9.70
C TRP A 92 -4.48 -7.95 -9.79
N PHE A 93 -3.91 -7.30 -8.78
CA PHE A 93 -3.67 -5.86 -8.80
C PHE A 93 -2.31 -5.51 -8.19
N LEU A 94 -1.78 -4.40 -8.68
CA LEU A 94 -0.49 -3.84 -8.31
C LEU A 94 -0.62 -2.32 -8.23
N GLU A 95 -0.49 -1.76 -7.03
CA GLU A 95 -0.45 -0.32 -6.79
C GLU A 95 0.93 0.05 -6.27
N VAL A 96 1.65 0.92 -6.99
CA VAL A 96 3.03 1.29 -6.63
C VAL A 96 3.14 2.81 -6.50
N PHE A 97 3.68 3.25 -5.38
CA PHE A 97 3.84 4.66 -5.03
C PHE A 97 5.31 4.98 -4.75
N PHE A 98 5.77 6.09 -5.30
CA PHE A 98 7.11 6.63 -5.07
C PHE A 98 7.02 8.05 -4.47
N PRO A 99 6.58 8.20 -3.20
CA PRO A 99 6.53 9.52 -2.60
C PRO A 99 7.96 10.02 -2.34
N PRO A 100 8.32 11.22 -2.82
CA PRO A 100 9.56 11.86 -2.41
C PRO A 100 9.48 12.23 -0.93
N MET A 101 10.63 12.29 -0.26
CA MET A 101 10.68 12.51 1.19
C MET A 101 10.09 13.85 1.65
N ASP A 102 10.01 14.85 0.76
CA ASP A 102 9.36 16.14 1.05
C ASP A 102 7.82 16.08 0.99
N ARG A 103 7.25 14.97 0.49
CA ARG A 103 5.81 14.72 0.37
C ARG A 103 5.36 13.50 1.17
N PHE A 104 6.16 13.13 2.15
CA PHE A 104 5.92 12.00 3.01
C PHE A 104 5.96 12.45 4.48
N GLU A 105 4.99 12.00 5.27
CA GLU A 105 4.93 12.28 6.71
C GLU A 105 4.55 11.01 7.46
N THR A 106 4.96 10.94 8.72
CA THR A 106 4.57 9.88 9.64
C THR A 106 4.21 10.47 10.99
N LEU A 107 3.29 9.81 11.69
CA LEU A 107 2.97 10.11 13.07
C LEU A 107 2.69 8.80 13.80
N PHE A 108 3.41 8.57 14.89
CA PHE A 108 3.27 7.39 15.73
C PHE A 108 2.93 7.82 17.16
N ASN A 109 2.12 7.04 17.84
CA ASN A 109 1.80 7.18 19.25
C ASN A 109 2.76 6.41 20.17
N THR A 110 3.65 5.59 19.60
CA THR A 110 4.69 4.84 20.32
C THR A 110 5.99 4.80 19.52
N ASN A 111 7.11 4.75 20.23
CA ASN A 111 8.45 4.59 19.65
C ASN A 111 8.93 3.13 19.61
N GLN A 112 8.21 2.22 20.27
CA GLN A 112 8.67 0.86 20.53
C GLN A 112 8.41 -0.10 19.37
N THR A 113 7.25 0.02 18.73
CA THR A 113 6.82 -0.87 17.66
C THR A 113 6.85 -0.11 16.33
N PRO A 114 7.83 -0.36 15.44
CA PRO A 114 7.76 0.17 14.08
C PRO A 114 6.56 -0.45 13.34
N GLU A 115 5.91 0.36 12.51
CA GLU A 115 4.82 -0.07 11.63
C GLU A 115 5.05 0.42 10.20
N GLY A 116 4.73 -0.42 9.21
CA GLY A 116 4.85 -0.10 7.79
C GLY A 116 6.22 0.46 7.41
N CYS A 117 6.25 1.67 6.84
CA CYS A 117 7.50 2.30 6.40
C CYS A 117 8.47 2.60 7.56
N ALA A 118 8.01 2.63 8.81
CA ALA A 118 8.86 2.89 9.98
C ALA A 118 9.90 1.78 10.20
N HIS A 119 9.75 0.61 9.57
CA HIS A 119 10.78 -0.41 9.56
C HIS A 119 12.04 0.01 8.78
N MET A 120 11.95 1.05 7.93
CA MET A 120 13.08 1.60 7.18
C MET A 120 13.75 2.80 7.86
N LYS A 121 13.29 3.19 9.05
CA LYS A 121 13.79 4.37 9.75
C LYS A 121 15.21 4.15 10.28
N GLU A 122 16.02 5.20 10.27
CA GLU A 122 17.29 5.22 11.00
C GLU A 122 17.07 5.48 12.50
N SER A 123 16.07 6.30 12.84
CA SER A 123 15.71 6.62 14.23
C SER A 123 14.25 7.12 14.33
N MET A 124 13.72 7.20 15.56
CA MET A 124 12.46 7.89 15.86
C MET A 124 12.77 9.29 16.41
N SER A 125 11.96 10.28 16.05
CA SER A 125 12.06 11.61 16.66
C SER A 125 11.65 11.59 18.13
N GLY A 126 11.97 12.68 18.84
CA GLY A 126 11.26 13.01 20.08
C GLY A 126 9.82 13.47 19.81
N GLU A 127 9.21 14.08 20.82
CA GLU A 127 7.92 14.74 20.68
C GLU A 127 7.97 15.81 19.59
N VAL A 128 6.95 15.83 18.74
CA VAL A 128 6.79 16.77 17.63
C VAL A 128 5.77 17.84 18.00
N GLN A 129 5.87 19.05 17.44
CA GLN A 129 4.92 20.14 17.74
C GLN A 129 3.67 20.06 16.86
N GLU A 130 3.82 19.56 15.64
CA GLU A 130 2.82 19.58 14.58
C GLU A 130 1.82 18.40 14.71
N HIS A 131 1.15 18.32 15.85
CA HIS A 131 0.06 17.38 16.11
C HIS A 131 -1.06 18.01 16.97
N GLY A 132 -2.24 17.39 16.99
CA GLY A 132 -3.35 17.80 17.87
C GLY A 132 -4.23 18.95 17.36
N TYR A 133 -4.06 19.40 16.11
CA TYR A 133 -4.93 20.39 15.47
C TYR A 133 -5.23 20.04 14.01
N TRP A 134 -6.38 20.50 13.50
CA TRP A 134 -6.72 20.33 12.09
C TRP A 134 -5.74 21.09 11.20
N GLY A 135 -5.12 20.39 10.26
CA GLY A 135 -4.05 20.92 9.40
C GLY A 135 -2.65 20.40 9.75
N SER A 136 -2.45 19.84 10.95
CA SER A 136 -1.11 19.47 11.41
C SER A 136 -0.44 18.39 10.54
N MET A 137 -1.20 17.45 9.97
CA MET A 137 -0.69 16.48 8.98
C MET A 137 -0.06 17.17 7.77
N ARG A 138 -0.68 18.25 7.29
CA ARG A 138 -0.12 19.05 6.19
C ARG A 138 1.16 19.75 6.62
N ASP A 139 1.20 20.29 7.83
CA ASP A 139 2.37 21.00 8.36
C ASP A 139 3.57 20.07 8.59
N ARG A 140 3.33 18.76 8.79
CA ARG A 140 4.39 17.74 8.84
C ARG A 140 5.00 17.40 7.48
N LEU A 141 4.39 17.80 6.36
CA LEU A 141 4.97 17.59 5.02
C LEU A 141 5.99 18.69 4.73
N PRO A 142 7.29 18.38 4.49
CA PRO A 142 8.28 19.41 4.21
C PRO A 142 7.91 20.32 3.02
N ALA A 143 7.32 19.76 1.96
CA ALA A 143 6.88 20.51 0.78
C ALA A 143 5.76 21.52 1.07
N ALA A 144 5.02 21.38 2.18
CA ALA A 144 3.95 22.30 2.54
C ALA A 144 4.46 23.70 2.95
N GLN A 145 5.75 23.83 3.27
CA GLN A 145 6.39 25.12 3.58
C GLN A 145 6.41 26.08 2.40
N THR A 146 6.45 25.55 1.17
CA THR A 146 6.65 26.35 -0.06
C THR A 146 5.64 26.06 -1.15
N ALA A 147 4.85 24.98 -1.04
CA ALA A 147 3.85 24.60 -2.03
C ALA A 147 2.45 24.47 -1.42
N SER A 148 1.44 24.79 -2.24
CA SER A 148 0.03 24.63 -1.87
C SER A 148 -0.40 23.16 -1.80
N LEU A 149 0.30 22.26 -2.50
CA LEU A 149 -0.01 20.83 -2.62
C LEU A 149 -1.39 20.53 -3.27
N GLY A 150 -1.91 21.45 -4.08
CA GLY A 150 -3.20 21.26 -4.76
C GLY A 150 -3.21 20.04 -5.69
N GLY A 151 -4.19 19.14 -5.52
CA GLY A 151 -4.41 17.98 -6.38
C GLY A 151 -5.21 18.31 -7.63
N ILE A 152 -5.32 17.33 -8.52
CA ILE A 152 -6.25 17.34 -9.66
C ILE A 152 -7.49 16.49 -9.35
N SER A 153 -8.62 16.79 -9.99
CA SER A 153 -9.87 16.06 -9.75
C SER A 153 -9.71 14.55 -9.95
N ALA A 154 -10.35 13.78 -9.07
CA ALA A 154 -10.34 12.32 -9.11
C ALA A 154 -11.14 11.74 -10.29
N THR A 155 -11.85 12.55 -11.08
CA THR A 155 -12.56 12.08 -12.29
C THR A 155 -11.58 11.38 -13.23
N THR A 156 -11.62 10.06 -13.27
CA THR A 156 -10.94 9.23 -14.25
C THR A 156 -11.84 9.22 -15.48
N THR A 157 -11.39 9.84 -16.55
CA THR A 157 -12.08 9.80 -17.84
C THR A 157 -11.73 8.48 -18.54
N ALA A 158 -12.53 8.07 -19.53
CA ALA A 158 -12.20 6.92 -20.35
C ALA A 158 -10.83 7.06 -21.06
N GLU A 159 -10.32 8.29 -21.20
CA GLU A 159 -9.01 8.61 -21.77
C GLU A 159 -7.85 8.33 -20.79
N ASP A 160 -8.12 8.37 -19.48
CA ASP A 160 -7.14 8.06 -18.43
C ASP A 160 -6.96 6.55 -18.23
N VAL A 161 -7.94 5.76 -18.67
CA VAL A 161 -7.88 4.29 -18.61
C VAL A 161 -7.35 3.81 -19.95
N GLN A 162 -6.21 3.11 -19.94
CA GLN A 162 -5.73 2.42 -21.12
C GLN A 162 -6.03 0.92 -20.97
N PRO A 163 -7.22 0.46 -21.39
CA PRO A 163 -7.47 -0.96 -21.48
C PRO A 163 -6.70 -1.52 -22.69
N GLU A 164 -6.10 -2.69 -22.53
CA GLU A 164 -5.45 -3.37 -23.66
C GLU A 164 -6.47 -3.86 -24.72
N SER A 165 -7.76 -3.94 -24.36
CA SER A 165 -8.85 -4.31 -25.27
C SER A 165 -10.01 -3.31 -25.19
N SER A 166 -10.75 -3.14 -26.29
CA SER A 166 -11.93 -2.26 -26.36
C SER A 166 -13.20 -2.86 -25.76
N ASP A 167 -13.14 -4.11 -25.28
CA ASP A 167 -14.28 -4.82 -24.72
C ASP A 167 -14.26 -4.72 -23.20
N MET A 168 -15.01 -3.77 -22.64
CA MET A 168 -15.10 -3.56 -21.18
C MET A 168 -15.78 -4.72 -20.42
N THR A 169 -16.23 -5.78 -21.12
CA THR A 169 -16.85 -6.96 -20.50
C THR A 169 -15.92 -8.16 -20.37
N SER A 170 -14.73 -8.14 -21.00
CA SER A 170 -13.72 -9.20 -20.88
C SER A 170 -12.77 -8.97 -19.71
N ARG A 171 -12.13 -10.04 -19.23
CA ARG A 171 -11.08 -9.93 -18.21
C ARG A 171 -9.88 -9.26 -18.89
N ASN A 172 -9.55 -8.04 -18.48
CA ASN A 172 -8.55 -7.23 -19.16
C ASN A 172 -7.44 -6.75 -18.21
N ARG A 173 -6.28 -6.44 -18.79
CA ARG A 173 -5.29 -5.58 -18.13
C ARG A 173 -5.74 -4.13 -18.25
N VAL A 174 -5.76 -3.47 -17.11
CA VAL A 174 -6.10 -2.05 -17.00
C VAL A 174 -4.97 -1.34 -16.28
N SER A 175 -4.45 -0.27 -16.90
CA SER A 175 -3.47 0.62 -16.28
C SER A 175 -4.12 1.96 -15.96
N ILE A 176 -3.94 2.43 -14.73
CA ILE A 176 -4.42 3.73 -14.26
C ILE A 176 -3.20 4.57 -13.89
N PRO A 177 -2.95 5.71 -14.57
CA PRO A 177 -1.82 6.57 -14.25
C PRO A 177 -2.03 7.26 -12.90
N GLY A 178 -0.93 7.48 -12.18
CA GLY A 178 -0.94 8.28 -10.96
C GLY A 178 -1.38 9.72 -11.22
N LYS A 179 -2.08 10.32 -10.27
CA LYS A 179 -2.51 11.72 -10.33
C LYS A 179 -1.60 12.61 -9.50
N LYS A 180 -1.33 13.82 -9.98
CA LYS A 180 -0.51 14.80 -9.27
C LYS A 180 -1.09 15.06 -7.87
N ASN A 181 -0.23 14.91 -6.85
CA ASN A 181 -0.57 15.08 -5.44
C ASN A 181 -1.70 14.16 -4.96
N LEU A 182 -1.84 12.96 -5.54
CA LEU A 182 -2.64 11.90 -4.93
C LEU A 182 -2.13 11.65 -3.51
N ALA A 183 -3.04 11.75 -2.54
CA ALA A 183 -2.75 11.48 -1.14
C ALA A 183 -3.15 10.03 -0.82
N VAL A 184 -2.22 9.27 -0.26
CA VAL A 184 -2.45 7.91 0.23
C VAL A 184 -2.18 7.92 1.73
N ILE A 185 -3.15 7.46 2.51
CA ILE A 185 -3.04 7.33 3.96
C ILE A 185 -3.08 5.86 4.33
N ARG A 186 -2.12 5.46 5.18
CA ARG A 186 -2.19 4.22 5.94
C ARG A 186 -2.31 4.58 7.41
N SER A 187 -3.52 4.48 7.95
CA SER A 187 -3.78 4.64 9.37
C SER A 187 -4.03 3.25 9.97
N GLY A 188 -3.05 2.76 10.73
CA GLY A 188 -3.11 1.44 11.37
C GLY A 188 -3.70 1.52 12.77
N GLN A 189 -4.25 0.39 13.23
CA GLN A 189 -4.64 0.19 14.62
C GLN A 189 -4.10 -1.17 15.04
N ASP A 190 -3.31 -1.20 16.13
CA ASP A 190 -2.80 -2.42 16.73
C ASP A 190 -3.26 -2.51 18.18
N TRP A 191 -3.89 -3.64 18.53
CA TRP A 191 -4.35 -3.97 19.88
C TRP A 191 -3.85 -5.34 20.34
N LEU A 192 -2.87 -5.93 19.66
CA LEU A 192 -2.36 -7.27 19.96
C LEU A 192 -1.70 -7.33 21.35
N ASP A 193 -0.96 -6.30 21.73
CA ASP A 193 -0.28 -6.20 23.04
C ASP A 193 -0.98 -5.25 24.03
N THR A 194 -2.32 -5.24 24.00
CA THR A 194 -3.13 -4.46 24.95
C THR A 194 -3.54 -5.29 26.15
N SER A 195 -3.71 -4.63 27.30
CA SER A 195 -4.39 -5.26 28.45
C SER A 195 -5.83 -5.65 28.09
N PRO A 196 -6.45 -6.60 28.81
CA PRO A 196 -7.85 -6.95 28.57
C PRO A 196 -8.80 -5.75 28.59
N GLN A 197 -8.58 -4.79 29.48
CA GLN A 197 -9.40 -3.59 29.62
C GLN A 197 -9.25 -2.65 28.40
N GLU A 198 -8.02 -2.41 27.95
CA GLU A 198 -7.75 -1.59 26.75
C GLU A 198 -8.29 -2.25 25.49
N ARG A 199 -8.16 -3.58 25.39
CA ARG A 199 -8.72 -4.35 24.26
C ARG A 199 -10.24 -4.25 24.21
N THR A 200 -10.92 -4.43 25.34
CA THR A 200 -12.37 -4.28 25.46
C THR A 200 -12.78 -2.87 25.06
N LEU A 201 -12.13 -1.85 25.63
CA LEU A 201 -12.39 -0.46 25.28
C LEU A 201 -12.26 -0.24 23.76
N TYR A 202 -11.14 -0.66 23.17
CA TYR A 202 -10.92 -0.49 21.73
C TYR A 202 -11.99 -1.18 20.90
N LEU A 203 -12.25 -2.47 21.10
CA LEU A 203 -13.19 -3.23 20.26
C LEU A 203 -14.64 -2.77 20.41
N GLU A 204 -15.07 -2.41 21.62
CA GLU A 204 -16.47 -2.05 21.89
C GLU A 204 -16.80 -0.58 21.63
N THR A 205 -15.81 0.32 21.66
CA THR A 205 -16.06 1.77 21.54
C THR A 205 -15.42 2.45 20.34
N MET A 206 -14.39 1.83 19.73
CA MET A 206 -13.59 2.44 18.66
C MET A 206 -13.50 1.57 17.39
N GLY A 207 -13.38 0.25 17.54
CA GLY A 207 -13.00 -0.69 16.48
C GLY A 207 -14.13 -1.19 15.58
N THR A 208 -15.35 -0.70 15.75
CA THR A 208 -16.51 -1.11 14.93
C THR A 208 -17.30 0.08 14.42
N LYS A 209 -17.16 0.36 13.12
CA LYS A 209 -18.19 0.95 12.26
C LYS A 209 -18.23 0.20 10.95
#